data_AF-A0A508X7R8-F1
#
_entry.id   AF-A0A508X7R8-F1
#
_cell.length_a   1.000
_cell.length_b   1.000
_cell.length_c   1.000
_cell.angle_alpha   90.00
_cell.angle_beta   90.00
_cell.angle_gamma   90.00
#
_symmetry.space_group_name_H-M   'P 1'
#
loop_
_entity.id
_entity.type
_entity.pdbx_description
1 polymer ?
#
loop_
_entity_poly.entity_id
_entity_poly.type
_entity_poly.pdbx_seq_one_letter_code
_entity_poly.pdbx_strand_id
1 'polypeptide(L)'
;MGLDGETFFVDANGHYRVKFVVKRVKADERNPHGLNYSPCMISRASALSDSIMPIQSPTQGGPAGKKRVVNDHRHRFKTIRPYDYKDAATLLEDFWAQVDSVLKEEGVIS
;
A
#
# COMPACT_ATOMS: atom_id res chain seq x y z
N MET A 1 -1.72 17.90 -0.16
CA MET A 1 -1.00 16.65 0.14
C MET A 1 0.25 16.69 -0.71
N GLY A 2 1.43 16.76 -0.08
CA GLY A 2 2.69 17.02 -0.77
C GLY A 2 3.48 15.77 -1.16
N LEU A 3 2.89 14.58 -1.09
CA LEU A 3 3.58 13.32 -1.39
C LEU A 3 3.25 12.74 -2.77
N ASP A 4 2.34 13.36 -3.54
CA ASP A 4 2.00 12.83 -4.86
C ASP A 4 3.19 12.95 -5.82
N GLY A 5 3.67 11.81 -6.33
CA GLY A 5 4.82 11.75 -7.22
C GLY A 5 6.17 11.62 -6.50
N GLU A 6 6.22 11.75 -5.17
CA GLU A 6 7.46 11.64 -4.40
C GLU A 6 8.05 10.23 -4.49
N THR A 7 9.38 10.16 -4.56
CA THR A 7 10.14 8.91 -4.62
C THR A 7 11.35 8.99 -3.68
N PHE A 8 11.50 7.99 -2.81
CA PHE A 8 12.57 7.90 -1.82
C PHE A 8 13.39 6.62 -2.06
N PHE A 9 14.71 6.74 -2.06
CA PHE A 9 15.60 5.57 -1.98
C PHE A 9 15.73 5.17 -0.51
N VAL A 10 15.54 3.88 -0.23
CA VAL A 10 15.48 3.36 1.14
C VAL A 10 16.67 2.46 1.48
N ASP A 11 17.65 2.39 0.58
CA ASP A 11 18.93 1.72 0.78
C ASP A 11 20.09 2.55 0.22
N ALA A 12 21.28 2.35 0.76
CA ALA A 12 22.48 3.08 0.34
C ALA A 12 22.91 2.77 -1.11
N ASN A 13 22.53 1.61 -1.65
CA ASN A 13 22.90 1.18 -3.00
C ASN A 13 21.86 1.57 -4.06
N GLY A 14 20.74 2.18 -3.66
CA GLY A 14 19.65 2.59 -4.56
C GLY A 14 18.89 1.43 -5.20
N HIS A 15 18.96 0.23 -4.63
CA HIS A 15 18.28 -0.97 -5.12
C HIS A 15 16.80 -1.02 -4.75
N TYR A 16 16.40 -0.31 -3.71
CA TYR A 16 15.05 -0.23 -3.16
C TYR A 16 14.59 1.21 -3.18
N ARG A 17 13.40 1.42 -3.75
CA ARG A 17 12.75 2.73 -3.76
C ARG A 17 11.29 2.62 -3.37
N VAL A 18 10.84 3.62 -2.63
CA VAL A 18 9.43 3.86 -2.33
C VAL A 18 8.92 4.93 -3.26
N LYS A 19 7.73 4.73 -3.83
CA LYS A 19 7.01 5.73 -4.61
C LYS A 19 5.63 5.98 -4.01
N PHE A 20 5.25 7.25 -3.93
CA PHE A 20 3.92 7.67 -3.53
C PHE A 20 3.15 8.20 -4.75
N VAL A 21 1.93 7.69 -4.94
CA VAL A 21 0.94 8.30 -5.83
C VAL A 21 -0.28 8.59 -4.97
N VAL A 22 -0.65 9.85 -4.79
CA VAL A 22 -1.73 10.28 -3.89
C VAL A 22 -2.58 11.34 -4.57
N LYS A 23 -3.78 10.96 -4.99
CA LYS A 23 -4.72 11.83 -5.69
C LYS A 23 -5.96 12.08 -4.84
N ARG A 24 -6.34 13.34 -4.68
CA ARG A 24 -7.65 13.70 -4.13
C ARG A 24 -8.73 13.35 -5.15
N VAL A 25 -9.78 12.68 -4.68
CA VAL A 25 -10.95 12.34 -5.47
C VAL A 25 -12.21 12.78 -4.74
N LYS A 26 -13.33 12.87 -5.46
CA LYS A 26 -14.62 13.12 -4.83
C LYS A 26 -14.91 11.93 -3.90
N ALA A 27 -15.21 12.22 -2.64
CA ALA A 27 -15.63 11.19 -1.69
C ALA A 27 -16.98 10.61 -2.13
N ASP A 28 -17.12 9.30 -1.95
CA ASP A 28 -18.36 8.55 -2.19
C ASP A 28 -18.52 7.43 -1.15
N GLU A 29 -19.56 6.62 -1.26
CA GLU A 29 -19.83 5.53 -0.30
C GLU A 29 -18.72 4.47 -0.25
N ARG A 30 -17.95 4.30 -1.33
CA ARG A 30 -16.87 3.31 -1.44
C ARG A 30 -15.52 3.89 -1.03
N ASN A 31 -15.31 5.17 -1.26
CA ASN A 31 -14.15 5.94 -0.86
C ASN A 31 -14.61 7.16 -0.04
N PRO A 32 -15.04 6.95 1.22
CA PRO A 32 -15.51 8.03 2.07
C PRO A 32 -14.38 8.99 2.46
N HIS A 33 -13.13 8.54 2.37
CA HIS A 33 -11.94 9.32 2.70
C HIS A 33 -11.46 10.24 1.55
N GLY A 34 -12.01 10.10 0.33
CA GLY A 34 -11.77 11.00 -0.79
C GLY A 34 -10.33 11.00 -1.32
N LEU A 35 -9.60 9.88 -1.18
CA LEU A 35 -8.22 9.76 -1.63
C LEU A 35 -8.03 8.46 -2.42
N ASN A 36 -7.39 8.56 -3.57
CA ASN A 36 -6.76 7.42 -4.22
C ASN A 36 -5.28 7.48 -3.88
N TYR A 37 -4.76 6.47 -3.18
CA TYR A 37 -3.37 6.39 -2.78
C TYR A 37 -2.73 5.08 -3.24
N SER A 38 -1.46 5.12 -3.60
CA SER A 38 -0.68 3.94 -3.97
C SER A 38 0.78 4.13 -3.50
N PRO A 39 1.05 4.00 -2.18
CA PRO A 39 2.40 3.78 -1.69
C PRO A 39 2.90 2.40 -2.13
N CYS A 40 4.07 2.35 -2.75
CA CYS A 40 4.65 1.12 -3.27
C CYS A 40 6.17 1.11 -3.06
N MET A 41 6.70 -0.04 -2.61
CA MET A 41 8.11 -0.34 -2.62
C MET A 41 8.47 -1.22 -3.82
N ILE A 42 9.49 -0.78 -4.55
CA ILE A 42 10.04 -1.43 -5.73
C ILE A 42 11.47 -1.84 -5.41
N SER A 43 11.81 -3.11 -5.66
CA SER A 43 13.18 -3.63 -5.58
C SER A 43 13.73 -3.96 -6.97
N ARG A 44 15.04 -4.12 -7.11
CA ARG A 44 15.64 -4.64 -8.36
C ARG A 44 15.30 -6.11 -8.64
N ALA A 45 14.99 -6.90 -7.61
CA ALA A 45 14.71 -8.33 -7.74
C ALA A 45 13.25 -8.62 -8.14
N SER A 46 12.31 -7.75 -7.77
CA SER A 46 10.90 -7.87 -8.18
C SER A 46 10.27 -6.49 -8.41
N ALA A 47 9.53 -6.37 -9.51
CA ALA A 47 8.96 -5.09 -9.97
C ALA A 47 7.97 -4.43 -8.98
N LEU A 48 7.40 -5.20 -8.04
CA LEU A 48 6.51 -4.75 -6.97
C LEU A 48 6.72 -5.70 -5.79
N SER A 49 7.47 -5.27 -4.78
CA SER A 49 7.72 -6.12 -3.61
C SER A 49 6.56 -5.98 -2.63
N ASP A 50 6.16 -4.76 -2.28
CA ASP A 50 5.06 -4.46 -1.36
C ASP A 50 4.32 -3.17 -1.78
N SER A 51 3.00 -3.11 -1.61
CA SER A 51 2.20 -1.90 -1.97
C SER A 51 0.89 -1.84 -1.20
N ILE A 52 0.47 -0.65 -0.76
CA ILE A 52 -0.90 -0.45 -0.25
C ILE A 52 -1.68 0.29 -1.33
N MET A 53 -2.84 -0.23 -1.70
CA MET A 53 -3.63 0.23 -2.84
C MET A 53 -5.10 0.46 -2.44
N PRO A 54 -5.81 1.37 -3.11
CA PRO A 54 -7.26 1.48 -2.98
C PRO A 54 -7.91 0.32 -3.77
N ILE A 55 -9.20 0.02 -3.56
CA ILE A 55 -9.95 -0.95 -4.39
C ILE A 55 -9.56 -0.90 -5.88
N GLN A 56 -9.33 -2.08 -6.46
CA GLN A 56 -9.59 -2.35 -7.87
C GLN A 56 -10.61 -3.50 -7.97
N SER A 57 -11.90 -3.17 -7.78
CA SER A 57 -13.06 -4.07 -7.90
C SER A 57 -13.10 -5.26 -6.90
N PRO A 58 -14.28 -5.89 -6.65
CA PRO A 58 -14.52 -6.68 -5.44
C PRO A 58 -13.94 -8.10 -5.55
N THR A 59 -13.19 -8.56 -4.53
CA THR A 59 -12.88 -9.98 -4.39
C THR A 59 -14.16 -10.79 -4.14
N GLN A 60 -14.26 -11.91 -4.86
CA GLN A 60 -15.38 -12.86 -4.89
C GLN A 60 -15.81 -13.31 -3.49
N GLY A 61 -17.10 -13.20 -3.19
CA GLY A 61 -17.70 -13.85 -2.04
C GLY A 61 -17.92 -15.34 -2.31
N GLY A 62 -17.43 -16.20 -1.42
CA GLY A 62 -17.85 -17.59 -1.34
C GLY A 62 -19.33 -17.70 -0.91
N PRO A 63 -20.00 -18.84 -1.15
CA PRO A 63 -21.46 -18.99 -1.10
C PRO A 63 -22.16 -18.73 0.24
N ALA A 64 -21.44 -18.51 1.35
CA ALA A 64 -22.03 -18.39 2.69
C ALA A 64 -21.53 -17.20 3.56
N GLY A 65 -20.67 -16.32 3.04
CA GLY A 65 -20.08 -15.23 3.84
C GLY A 65 -20.79 -13.89 3.67
N LYS A 66 -21.25 -13.27 4.76
CA LYS A 66 -21.67 -11.86 4.75
C LYS A 66 -20.52 -11.02 4.17
N LYS A 67 -20.81 -10.31 3.06
CA LYS A 67 -19.84 -9.48 2.34
C LYS A 67 -19.37 -8.34 3.25
N ARG A 68 -18.25 -8.51 3.94
CA ARG A 68 -17.50 -7.36 4.46
C ARG A 68 -16.87 -6.70 3.25
N VAL A 69 -17.47 -5.61 2.79
CA VAL A 69 -16.88 -4.77 1.74
C VAL A 69 -15.64 -4.15 2.38
N VAL A 70 -14.46 -4.71 2.12
CA VAL A 70 -13.21 -4.06 2.53
C VAL A 70 -12.72 -3.24 1.37
N ASN A 71 -12.64 -1.94 1.59
CA ASN A 71 -12.46 -0.94 0.55
C ASN A 71 -11.00 -0.65 0.18
N ASP A 72 -10.07 -1.15 0.99
CA ASP A 72 -8.65 -0.97 0.76
C ASP A 72 -7.93 -2.31 0.92
N HIS A 73 -6.76 -2.46 0.31
CA HIS A 73 -5.97 -3.68 0.43
C HIS A 73 -4.47 -3.40 0.41
N ARG A 74 -3.72 -4.27 1.07
CA ARG A 74 -2.26 -4.29 1.02
C ARG A 74 -1.77 -5.53 0.28
N HIS A 75 -0.78 -5.33 -0.58
CA HIS A 75 0.04 -6.34 -1.20
C HIS A 75 1.28 -6.54 -0.33
N ARG A 76 1.54 -7.80 0.01
CA ARG A 76 2.82 -8.25 0.53
C ARG A 76 3.37 -9.36 -0.35
N PHE A 77 4.40 -9.09 -1.16
CA PHE A 77 4.85 -9.97 -2.23
C PHE A 77 3.69 -10.44 -3.13
N LYS A 78 3.35 -11.74 -3.10
CA LYS A 78 2.23 -12.34 -3.85
C LYS A 78 0.92 -12.40 -3.06
N THR A 79 0.89 -11.87 -1.84
CA THR A 79 -0.26 -11.98 -0.93
C THR A 79 -1.04 -10.68 -0.88
N ILE A 80 -2.36 -10.75 -1.10
CA ILE A 80 -3.27 -9.62 -0.94
C ILE A 80 -4.01 -9.79 0.40
N ARG A 81 -4.05 -8.73 1.21
CA ARG A 81 -4.87 -8.70 2.43
C ARG A 81 -5.76 -7.45 2.47
N PRO A 82 -6.98 -7.56 2.99
CA PRO A 82 -7.81 -6.40 3.24
C PRO A 82 -7.10 -5.42 4.19
N TYR A 83 -7.31 -4.12 3.96
CA TYR A 83 -6.79 -3.02 4.77
C TYR A 83 -7.97 -2.16 5.23
N ASP A 84 -8.04 -1.88 6.53
CA ASP A 84 -9.09 -1.05 7.10
C ASP A 84 -8.53 0.36 7.28
N TYR A 85 -8.75 1.24 6.29
CA TYR A 85 -8.26 2.61 6.34
C TYR A 85 -8.82 3.37 7.55
N LYS A 86 -7.92 4.02 8.30
CA LYS A 86 -8.26 4.85 9.47
C LYS A 86 -8.08 6.34 9.16
N ASP A 87 -6.86 6.71 8.80
CA ASP A 87 -6.48 8.07 8.40
C ASP A 87 -5.15 8.02 7.62
N ALA A 88 -4.76 9.16 7.05
CA ALA A 88 -3.55 9.24 6.23
C ALA A 88 -2.26 9.05 7.04
N ALA A 89 -2.25 9.40 8.33
CA ALA A 89 -1.07 9.22 9.18
C ALA A 89 -0.84 7.72 9.46
N THR A 90 -1.90 7.02 9.88
CA THR A 90 -1.90 5.58 10.12
C THR A 90 -1.52 4.81 8.85
N LEU A 91 -2.03 5.22 7.68
CA LEU A 91 -1.65 4.62 6.40
C LEU A 91 -0.14 4.72 6.14
N LEU A 92 0.46 5.88 6.39
CA LEU A 92 1.89 6.09 6.21
C LEU A 92 2.71 5.28 7.23
N GLU A 93 2.29 5.28 8.50
CA GLU A 93 2.93 4.48 9.55
C GLU A 93 2.92 2.98 9.22
N ASP A 94 1.75 2.44 8.85
CA ASP A 94 1.60 1.03 8.47
C ASP A 94 2.44 0.67 7.24
N PHE A 95 2.48 1.57 6.24
CA PHE A 95 3.29 1.38 5.05
C PHE A 95 4.79 1.38 5.34
N TRP A 96 5.29 2.35 6.12
CA TRP A 96 6.71 2.40 6.48
C TRP A 96 7.13 1.23 7.35
N ALA A 97 6.28 0.80 8.30
CA ALA A 97 6.53 -0.41 9.08
C ALA A 97 6.64 -1.66 8.20
N GLN A 98 5.84 -1.74 7.13
CA GLN A 98 5.93 -2.81 6.14
C GLN A 98 7.24 -2.74 5.32
N VAL A 99 7.62 -1.54 4.86
CA VAL A 99 8.92 -1.31 4.18
C VAL A 99 10.08 -1.77 5.06
N ASP A 100 10.12 -1.34 6.32
CA ASP A 100 11.16 -1.73 7.28
C ASP A 100 11.22 -3.25 7.48
N SER A 101 10.06 -3.90 7.58
CA SER A 101 9.98 -5.36 7.72
C SER A 101 10.62 -6.07 6.54
N VAL A 102 10.36 -5.62 5.30
CA VAL A 102 10.96 -6.26 4.11
C VAL A 102 12.45 -5.97 4.02
N LEU A 103 12.88 -4.73 4.30
CA LEU A 103 14.30 -4.40 4.28
C LEU A 103 15.09 -5.21 5.32
N LYS A 104 14.50 -5.52 6.47
CA LYS A 104 15.07 -6.45 7.46
C LYS A 104 15.10 -7.89 6.97
N GLU A 105 14.02 -8.38 6.37
CA GLU A 105 13.93 -9.74 5.82
C GLU A 105 14.95 -9.97 4.69
N GLU A 106 15.20 -8.95 3.87
CA GLU A 106 16.19 -8.96 2.78
C GLU A 106 17.62 -8.62 3.25
N GLY A 107 17.83 -8.36 4.55
CA GLY A 107 19.14 -8.08 5.14
C GLY A 107 19.75 -6.73 4.73
N VAL A 108 18.93 -5.78 4.28
CA VAL A 108 19.34 -4.43 3.87
C VAL A 108 19.58 -3.53 5.08
N ILE A 109 18.75 -3.70 6.12
CA ILE A 109 18.85 -2.99 7.40
C ILE A 109 18.77 -3.99 8.56
N SER A 110 19.32 -3.61 9.72
CA SER A 110 19.33 -4.42 10.96
C SER A 110 18.26 -3.96 11.95
#